data_AF-A0AAV1M6M0-F1
#
_entry.id   AF-A0AAV1M6M0-F1
#
_cell.length_a   1.000
_cell.length_b   1.000
_cell.length_c   1.000
_cell.angle_alpha   90.00
_cell.angle_beta   90.00
_cell.angle_gamma   90.00
#
_symmetry.space_group_name_H-M   'P 1'
#
loop_
_entity.id
_entity.type
_entity.pdbx_description
1 polymer ?
#
loop_
_entity_poly.entity_id
_entity_poly.type
_entity_poly.pdbx_seq_one_letter_code
_entity_poly.pdbx_strand_id
1 'polypeptide(L)'
;MPLGRDQERIVATQLNGHLLRVGPDLADSQFGFRRERSTVDAIMRVRFLSEQAVFQGGVALAISLDIVNAFNSLAGAQSGAH
;
A
#
# COMPACT_ATOMS: atom_id res chain seq x y z
N MET A 1 -2.17 -1.01 29.13
CA MET A 1 -2.48 -0.84 27.69
C MET A 1 -3.89 -0.28 27.60
N PRO A 2 -4.16 0.80 26.85
CA PRO A 2 -5.52 1.30 26.67
C PRO A 2 -6.33 0.36 25.74
N LEU A 3 -7.56 0.03 26.16
CA LEU A 3 -8.44 -1.00 25.59
C LEU A 3 -8.65 -0.92 24.06
N GLY A 4 -8.61 0.29 23.47
CA GLY A 4 -8.83 0.48 22.03
C GLY A 4 -7.70 -0.03 21.12
N ARG A 5 -6.46 -0.04 21.60
CA ARG A 5 -5.29 -0.44 20.79
C ARG A 5 -5.20 -1.95 20.56
N ASP A 6 -5.71 -2.72 21.52
CA ASP A 6 -5.73 -4.18 21.45
C ASP A 6 -6.78 -4.66 20.46
N GLN A 7 -7.95 -4.00 20.42
CA GLN A 7 -9.01 -4.27 19.43
C GLN A 7 -8.57 -3.93 18.01
N GLU A 8 -7.93 -2.78 17.82
CA GLU A 8 -7.37 -2.36 16.51
C GLU A 8 -6.39 -3.41 15.97
N ARG A 9 -5.50 -3.93 16.83
CA ARG A 9 -4.52 -4.96 16.45
C ARG A 9 -5.19 -6.24 15.97
N ILE A 10 -6.28 -6.67 16.61
CA ILE A 10 -7.03 -7.87 16.21
C ILE A 10 -7.64 -7.66 14.82
N VAL A 11 -8.35 -6.55 14.61
CA VAL A 11 -8.98 -6.23 13.32
C VAL A 11 -7.92 -6.13 12.21
N ALA A 12 -6.82 -5.41 12.45
CA ALA A 12 -5.74 -5.28 11.48
C ALA A 12 -5.11 -6.64 11.12
N THR A 13 -4.96 -7.54 12.08
CA THR A 13 -4.43 -8.89 11.84
C THR A 13 -5.37 -9.71 10.96
N GLN A 14 -6.68 -9.64 11.22
CA GLN A 14 -7.69 -10.35 10.43
C GLN A 14 -7.78 -9.81 8.99
N LEU A 15 -7.79 -8.49 8.81
CA LEU A 15 -7.81 -7.85 7.49
C LEU A 15 -6.59 -8.25 6.66
N ASN A 16 -5.39 -8.22 7.24
CA ASN A 16 -4.17 -8.67 6.57
C ASN A 16 -4.26 -10.15 6.15
N GLY A 17 -4.74 -11.02 7.04
CA GLY A 17 -4.91 -12.44 6.73
C GLY A 17 -5.93 -12.69 5.62
N HIS A 18 -7.03 -11.94 5.60
CA HIS A 18 -8.06 -12.07 4.56
C HIS A 18 -7.55 -11.59 3.21
N LEU A 19 -6.91 -10.41 3.15
CA LEU A 19 -6.37 -9.85 1.91
C LEU A 19 -5.35 -10.79 1.27
N LEU A 20 -4.48 -11.41 2.07
CA LEU A 20 -3.43 -12.32 1.58
C LEU A 20 -3.97 -13.69 1.13
N ARG A 21 -5.07 -14.17 1.71
CA ARG A 21 -5.49 -15.58 1.57
C ARG A 21 -6.79 -15.78 0.78
N VAL A 22 -7.66 -14.78 0.73
CA VAL A 22 -9.01 -14.88 0.14
C VAL A 22 -9.30 -13.72 -0.81
N GLY A 23 -8.95 -12.49 -0.40
CA GLY A 23 -9.07 -11.30 -1.24
C GLY A 23 -8.05 -11.30 -2.39
N PRO A 24 -8.13 -10.32 -3.31
CA PRO A 24 -7.27 -10.23 -4.50
C PRO A 24 -5.77 -9.95 -4.21
N ASP A 25 -5.29 -10.11 -2.97
CA ASP A 25 -4.02 -9.58 -2.47
C ASP A 25 -3.85 -8.07 -2.77
N LEU A 26 -2.75 -7.50 -2.29
CA LEU A 26 -2.31 -6.16 -2.62
C LEU A 26 -1.31 -6.23 -3.76
N ALA A 27 -1.38 -5.25 -4.67
CA ALA A 27 -0.46 -5.17 -5.82
C ALA A 27 1.01 -5.29 -5.38
N ASP A 28 1.84 -5.96 -6.19
CA ASP A 28 3.28 -6.15 -5.90
C ASP A 28 4.05 -4.84 -5.73
N SER A 29 3.59 -3.78 -6.40
CA SER A 29 4.16 -2.43 -6.31
C SER A 29 3.65 -1.64 -5.10
N GLN A 30 2.80 -2.20 -4.25
CA GLN A 30 2.36 -1.59 -3.00
C GLN A 30 3.28 -2.04 -1.87
N PHE A 31 4.03 -1.09 -1.29
CA PHE A 31 5.02 -1.37 -0.24
C PHE A 31 4.64 -0.80 1.13
N GLY A 32 3.74 0.19 1.17
CA GLY A 32 3.29 0.83 2.42
C GLY A 32 2.45 -0.11 3.28
N PHE A 33 2.68 -0.08 4.60
CA PHE A 33 1.91 -0.80 5.62
C PHE A 33 1.73 -2.31 5.37
N ARG A 34 2.66 -2.93 4.64
CA ARG A 34 2.66 -4.38 4.39
C ARG A 34 3.72 -5.07 5.21
N ARG A 35 3.41 -6.29 5.65
CA ARG A 35 4.42 -7.18 6.24
C ARG A 35 5.46 -7.50 5.18
N GLU A 36 6.73 -7.56 5.58
CA GLU A 36 7.86 -7.97 4.72
C GLU A 36 8.08 -7.07 3.50
N ARG A 37 7.49 -5.88 3.47
CA ARG A 37 7.78 -4.82 2.51
C ARG A 37 8.12 -3.54 3.27
N SER A 38 9.08 -2.80 2.75
CA SER A 38 9.61 -1.60 3.37
C SER A 38 9.75 -0.47 2.35
N THR A 39 10.00 0.74 2.86
CA THR A 39 10.38 1.88 2.02
C THR A 39 11.64 1.61 1.21
N VAL A 40 12.57 0.80 1.74
CA VAL A 40 13.77 0.38 1.01
C VAL A 40 13.39 -0.42 -0.23
N ASP A 41 12.47 -1.37 -0.11
CA ASP A 41 12.00 -2.16 -1.26
C ASP A 41 11.34 -1.28 -2.33
N ALA A 42 10.58 -0.27 -1.92
CA ALA A 42 9.98 0.69 -2.83
C ALA A 42 11.05 1.49 -3.60
N ILE A 43 12.07 1.99 -2.91
CA ILE A 43 13.18 2.74 -3.53
C ILE A 43 13.96 1.84 -4.48
N MET A 44 14.25 0.60 -4.07
CA MET A 44 14.96 -0.37 -4.91
C MET A 44 14.16 -0.72 -6.16
N ARG A 45 12.82 -0.79 -6.07
CA ARG A 45 11.96 -0.99 -7.24
C ARG A 45 12.04 0.17 -8.21
N VAL A 46 12.00 1.42 -7.73
CA VAL A 46 12.14 2.61 -8.58
C VAL A 46 13.53 2.63 -9.23
N ARG A 47 14.59 2.36 -8.46
CA ARG A 47 15.97 2.28 -8.99
C ARG A 47 16.06 1.26 -10.12
N PHE A 48 15.54 0.05 -9.91
CA PHE A 48 15.54 -1.00 -10.92
C PHE A 48 14.84 -0.57 -12.21
N LEU A 49 13.65 0.04 -12.12
CA LEU A 49 12.90 0.50 -13.29
C LEU A 49 13.66 1.60 -14.04
N SER A 50 14.26 2.55 -13.31
CA SER A 50 15.07 3.62 -13.90
C SER A 50 16.31 3.07 -14.61
N GLU A 51 17.02 2.13 -13.99
CA GLU A 51 18.20 1.50 -14.59
C GLU A 51 17.85 0.69 -15.84
N GLN A 52 16.72 -0.02 -15.83
CA GLN A 52 16.26 -0.75 -17.02
C GLN A 52 15.92 0.17 -18.19
N ALA A 53 15.24 1.29 -17.94
CA ALA A 53 14.93 2.27 -18.98
C ALA A 53 16.19 2.84 -19.62
N VAL A 54 17.19 3.22 -18.81
CA VAL A 54 18.47 3.75 -19.31
C VAL A 54 19.28 2.67 -20.03
N PHE A 55 19.31 1.44 -19.51
CA PHE A 55 20.00 0.32 -20.15
C PHE A 55 19.47 0.03 -21.56
N GLN A 56 18.17 0.24 -21.79
CA GLN A 56 17.54 0.09 -23.11
C GLN A 56 17.73 1.31 -24.03
N GLY A 57 18.55 2.29 -23.63
CA GLY A 57 18.78 3.53 -24.38
C GLY A 57 17.66 4.57 -24.26
N GLY A 58 16.72 4.37 -23.34
CA GLY A 58 15.60 5.26 -23.07
C GLY A 58 15.87 6.27 -21.94
N VAL A 59 14.82 7.01 -21.58
CA VAL A 59 14.82 7.98 -20.46
C VAL A 59 13.73 7.58 -19.46
N ALA A 60 14.03 7.71 -18.16
CA ALA A 60 13.05 7.50 -17.09
C ALA A 60 12.50 8.84 -16.58
N LEU A 61 11.17 8.94 -16.43
CA LEU A 61 10.48 10.05 -15.78
C LEU A 61 9.69 9.51 -14.59
N ALA A 62 9.95 10.05 -13.39
CA ALA A 62 9.18 9.73 -12.20
C ALA A 62 8.15 10.84 -11.93
N ILE A 63 6.91 10.43 -11.63
CA ILE A 63 5.84 11.33 -11.21
C ILE A 63 5.49 10.98 -9.77
N SER A 64 5.60 11.96 -8.87
CA SER A 64 5.17 11.83 -7.49
C SER A 64 3.74 12.33 -7.33
N LEU A 65 2.90 11.54 -6.69
CA LEU A 65 1.50 11.85 -6.39
C LEU A 65 1.30 11.70 -4.88
N ASP A 66 0.62 12.66 -4.27
CA ASP A 66 0.24 12.62 -2.86
C ASP A 66 -1.27 12.92 -2.74
N ILE A 67 -1.96 12.15 -1.89
CA ILE A 67 -3.40 12.30 -1.68
C ILE A 67 -3.61 13.18 -0.47
N VAL A 68 -4.11 14.40 -0.70
CA VAL A 68 -4.47 15.33 0.37
C VAL A 68 -5.49 14.67 1.29
N ASN A 69 -5.14 14.61 2.58
CA ASN A 69 -6.04 14.14 3.63
C ASN A 69 -6.53 12.68 3.45
N ALA A 70 -5.67 11.79 2.95
CA ALA A 70 -5.99 10.41 2.51
C ALA A 70 -6.89 9.58 3.46
N PHE A 71 -6.74 9.73 4.78
CA PHE A 71 -7.55 8.97 5.74
C PHE A 71 -8.97 9.53 5.90
N ASN A 72 -9.13 10.85 5.83
CA ASN A 72 -10.43 11.51 6.01
C ASN A 72 -11.18 11.71 4.68
N SER A 73 -10.47 11.58 3.55
CA SER A 73 -11.06 11.67 2.20
C SER A 73 -11.63 10.36 1.70
N LEU A 74 -11.54 9.28 2.49
CA LEU A 74 -12.33 8.07 2.25
C LEU A 74 -13.81 8.47 2.32
N ALA A 75 -14.49 8.48 1.18
CA ALA A 75 -15.93 8.66 1.13
C ALA A 75 -16.54 7.61 2.06
N GLY A 76 -17.20 8.06 3.13
CA GLY A 76 -17.85 7.18 4.10
C GLY A 76 -18.58 6.10 3.32
N ALA A 77 -18.06 4.87 3.44
CA ALA A 77 -18.47 3.71 2.64
C ALA A 77 -19.97 3.77 2.45
N GLN A 78 -20.45 3.64 1.21
CA GLN A 78 -21.84 3.64 0.76
C GLN A 78 -22.75 2.74 1.61
N SER A 79 -22.97 3.12 2.85
CA SER A 79 -23.77 2.43 3.86
C SER A 79 -25.14 3.08 3.77
N GLY A 80 -25.75 2.88 2.62
CA GLY A 80 -27.13 3.22 2.32
C GLY A 80 -27.80 1.94 1.84
N ALA A 81 -28.55 1.34 2.77
CA ALA A 81 -29.70 0.45 2.57
C ALA A 81 -29.91 -0.16 1.17
N HIS A 82 -29.81 -1.49 1.12
CA HIS A 82 -30.86 -2.31 0.51
C HIS A 82 -31.34 -3.33 1.52
#